data_AF-Q2J7L5-F1
#
_entry.id   AF-Q2J7L5-F1
#
_cell.length_a   1.000
_cell.length_b   1.000
_cell.length_c   1.000
_cell.angle_alpha   90.00
_cell.angle_beta   90.00
_cell.angle_gamma   90.00
#
_symmetry.space_group_name_H-M   'P 1'
#
loop_
_entity.id
_entity.type
_entity.pdbx_description
1 polymer ?
#
loop_
_entity_poly.entity_id
_entity_poly.type
_entity_poly.pdbx_seq_one_letter_code
_entity_poly.pdbx_strand_id
1 'polypeptide(L)'
;MAVRDGGGSAPVGSQEQAVDRVRETVARSRRYGAVAPETVRRLAERALVASRGDEPEAVKRTKRSLHEIYGAYLPERAPGYPGLLRDIGAAVGGGDPDAVAAAVSRAMRVHASTRERLPYLREFYAAVFGAVPTPAVVQDLACGLNPLAFGSMGLPAQTTYLASDIDSQQMEFLDRALDLLEVEHRVEVVDLVSGAVPAQHADVTLVLKTLPLLERQRAGAGWELVDALRSPFVVVSFPTRSLGQRSKGMFQTYSAAFEAQAAERGWTFDQAEIANELIYIVRR
;
A
#
# COMPACT_ATOMS: atom_id res chain seq x y z
N MET A 1 -45.95 -10.14 30.58
CA MET A 1 -45.02 -10.95 29.77
C MET A 1 -43.70 -10.19 29.73
N ALA A 2 -42.74 -10.59 30.54
CA ALA A 2 -41.54 -9.78 30.83
C ALA A 2 -40.46 -9.97 29.75
N VAL A 3 -40.06 -8.85 29.15
CA VAL A 3 -38.88 -8.70 28.28
C VAL A 3 -37.63 -8.84 29.15
N ARG A 4 -36.73 -9.76 28.79
CA ARG A 4 -35.36 -9.81 29.31
C ARG A 4 -34.42 -9.33 28.20
N ASP A 5 -34.09 -8.05 28.21
CA ASP A 5 -32.88 -7.54 27.56
C ASP A 5 -31.73 -7.64 28.57
N GLY A 6 -30.83 -8.59 28.30
CA GLY A 6 -29.59 -8.81 29.04
C GLY A 6 -28.39 -8.53 28.14
N GLY A 7 -28.22 -7.27 27.74
CA GLY A 7 -27.01 -6.79 27.08
C GLY A 7 -26.05 -6.19 28.10
N GLY A 8 -25.30 -7.03 28.82
CA GLY A 8 -24.23 -6.57 29.70
C GLY A 8 -23.05 -6.05 28.88
N SER A 9 -22.87 -4.73 28.81
CA SER A 9 -21.64 -4.14 28.28
C SER A 9 -20.49 -4.44 29.23
N ALA A 10 -19.46 -5.15 28.76
CA ALA A 10 -18.26 -5.37 29.54
C ALA A 10 -17.59 -4.01 29.89
N PRO A 11 -16.99 -3.85 31.08
CA PRO A 11 -16.34 -2.60 31.45
C PRO A 11 -15.22 -2.26 30.45
N VAL A 12 -15.11 -0.98 30.07
CA VAL A 12 -14.15 -0.47 29.05
C VAL A 12 -12.72 -1.01 29.27
N GLY A 13 -12.29 -1.16 30.52
CA GLY A 13 -10.99 -1.72 30.88
C GLY A 13 -10.77 -3.18 30.44
N SER A 14 -11.81 -4.01 30.40
CA SER A 14 -11.71 -5.40 29.93
C SER A 14 -11.52 -5.51 28.43
N GLN A 15 -12.10 -4.58 27.65
CA GLN A 15 -11.99 -4.57 26.21
C GLN A 15 -10.61 -4.11 25.75
N GLU A 16 -10.05 -3.06 26.35
CA GLU A 16 -8.69 -2.60 26.05
C GLU A 16 -7.66 -3.70 26.32
N GLN A 17 -7.78 -4.39 27.46
CA GLN A 17 -6.90 -5.52 27.79
C GLN A 17 -7.03 -6.68 26.79
N ALA A 18 -8.24 -6.95 26.27
CA ALA A 18 -8.44 -7.97 25.24
C ALA A 18 -7.79 -7.56 23.91
N VAL A 19 -7.89 -6.29 23.52
CA VAL A 19 -7.22 -5.73 22.33
C VAL A 19 -5.70 -5.93 22.44
N ASP A 20 -5.11 -5.58 23.58
CA ASP A 20 -3.67 -5.74 23.80
C ASP A 20 -3.21 -7.20 23.74
N ARG A 21 -3.97 -8.14 24.34
CA ARG A 21 -3.66 -9.58 24.25
C ARG A 21 -3.70 -10.10 22.81
N VAL A 22 -4.67 -9.67 22.01
CA VAL A 22 -4.73 -10.01 20.58
C VAL A 22 -3.54 -9.42 19.83
N ARG A 23 -3.20 -8.14 20.06
CA ARG A 23 -2.06 -7.45 19.43
C ARG A 23 -0.74 -8.15 19.74
N GLU A 24 -0.48 -8.45 21.01
CA GLU A 24 0.73 -9.17 21.43
C GLU A 24 0.85 -10.54 20.75
N THR A 25 -0.28 -11.28 20.65
CA THR A 25 -0.30 -12.59 20.00
C THR A 25 -0.03 -12.49 18.49
N VAL A 26 -0.48 -11.42 17.84
CA VAL A 26 -0.22 -11.16 16.42
C VAL A 26 1.22 -10.69 16.19
N ALA A 27 1.75 -9.82 17.04
CA ALA A 27 3.12 -9.30 16.97
C ALA A 27 4.18 -10.41 17.15
N ARG A 28 3.86 -11.47 17.91
CA ARG A 28 4.72 -12.67 18.02
C ARG A 28 4.73 -13.53 16.75
N SER A 29 3.89 -13.24 15.76
CA SER A 29 3.91 -13.98 14.50
C SER A 29 5.10 -13.55 13.64
N ARG A 30 5.79 -14.53 13.05
CA ARG A 30 6.92 -14.26 12.14
C ARG A 30 6.55 -13.37 10.94
N ARG A 31 5.29 -13.44 10.50
CA ARG A 31 4.84 -12.75 9.27
C ARG A 31 4.33 -11.34 9.50
N TYR A 32 3.80 -11.04 10.68
CA TYR A 32 3.14 -9.76 10.96
C TYR A 32 3.77 -8.99 12.12
N GLY A 33 4.89 -9.47 12.65
CA GLY A 33 5.58 -8.82 13.78
C GLY A 33 6.12 -7.43 13.48
N ALA A 34 6.30 -7.08 12.20
CA ALA A 34 6.75 -5.76 11.75
C ALA A 34 5.62 -4.87 11.19
N VAL A 35 4.38 -5.35 11.20
CA VAL A 35 3.22 -4.54 10.77
C VAL A 35 2.93 -3.48 11.82
N ALA A 36 2.59 -2.27 11.37
CA ALA A 36 2.29 -1.09 12.16
C ALA A 36 1.38 -1.42 13.35
N PRO A 37 1.77 -1.05 14.59
CA PRO A 37 0.98 -1.33 15.79
C PRO A 37 -0.46 -0.81 15.72
N GLU A 38 -0.68 0.33 15.07
CA GLU A 38 -1.98 0.96 14.84
C GLU A 38 -2.86 0.11 13.90
N THR A 39 -2.28 -0.43 12.83
CA THR A 39 -2.99 -1.36 11.92
C THR A 39 -3.42 -2.62 12.65
N VAL A 40 -2.51 -3.23 13.42
CA VAL A 40 -2.83 -4.44 14.19
C VAL A 40 -3.91 -4.14 15.23
N ARG A 41 -3.83 -2.99 15.91
CA ARG A 41 -4.85 -2.54 16.87
C ARG A 41 -6.23 -2.40 16.22
N ARG A 42 -6.33 -1.64 15.13
CA ARG A 42 -7.60 -1.40 14.41
C ARG A 42 -8.25 -2.72 13.96
N LEU A 43 -7.45 -3.65 13.46
CA LEU A 43 -7.95 -4.96 13.03
C LEU A 43 -8.36 -5.83 14.23
N ALA A 44 -7.60 -5.80 15.33
CA ALA A 44 -7.92 -6.52 16.56
C ALA A 44 -9.22 -6.03 17.20
N GLU A 45 -9.44 -4.72 17.28
CA GLU A 45 -10.67 -4.11 17.80
C GLU A 45 -11.91 -4.60 17.03
N ARG A 46 -11.86 -4.55 15.70
CA ARG A 46 -12.94 -5.04 14.83
C ARG A 46 -13.14 -6.55 14.96
N ALA A 47 -12.04 -7.30 15.03
CA ALA A 47 -12.09 -8.75 15.19
C ALA A 47 -12.72 -9.16 16.51
N LEU A 48 -12.41 -8.48 17.62
CA LEU A 48 -12.99 -8.75 18.94
C LEU A 48 -14.50 -8.50 18.97
N VAL A 49 -14.96 -7.39 18.37
CA VAL A 49 -16.40 -7.12 18.22
C VAL A 49 -17.07 -8.24 17.42
N ALA A 50 -16.50 -8.61 16.27
CA ALA A 50 -17.05 -9.65 15.40
C ALA A 50 -17.03 -11.05 16.05
N SER A 51 -16.07 -11.32 16.93
CA SER A 51 -15.92 -12.57 17.68
C SER A 51 -16.69 -12.59 19.01
N ARG A 52 -17.44 -11.52 19.34
CA ARG A 52 -18.14 -11.38 20.64
C ARG A 52 -17.22 -11.56 21.84
N GLY A 53 -16.00 -11.01 21.75
CA GLY A 53 -14.98 -11.09 22.79
C GLY A 53 -14.16 -12.38 22.84
N ASP A 54 -14.43 -13.37 21.97
CA ASP A 54 -13.58 -14.57 21.86
C ASP A 54 -12.19 -14.21 21.28
N GLU A 55 -11.19 -14.12 22.15
CA GLU A 55 -9.82 -13.72 21.82
C GLU A 55 -9.12 -14.67 20.82
N PRO A 56 -9.11 -16.01 21.02
CA PRO A 56 -8.61 -16.95 20.02
C PRO A 56 -9.19 -16.74 18.62
N GLU A 57 -10.50 -16.54 18.50
CA GLU A 57 -11.16 -16.30 17.21
C GLU A 57 -10.81 -14.90 16.67
N ALA A 58 -10.73 -13.88 17.53
CA ALA A 58 -10.27 -12.54 17.14
C ALA A 58 -8.84 -12.54 16.59
N VAL A 59 -7.92 -13.33 17.17
CA VAL A 59 -6.56 -13.51 16.63
C VAL A 59 -6.60 -14.10 15.22
N LYS A 60 -7.42 -15.13 14.98
CA LYS A 60 -7.55 -15.76 13.65
C LYS A 60 -8.09 -14.77 12.63
N ARG A 61 -9.12 -14.00 12.98
CA ARG A 61 -9.71 -12.97 12.12
C ARG A 61 -8.72 -11.85 11.81
N THR A 62 -8.00 -11.36 12.82
CA THR A 62 -6.95 -10.34 12.64
C THR A 62 -5.87 -10.82 11.67
N LYS A 63 -5.36 -12.05 11.85
CA LYS A 63 -4.35 -12.65 10.95
C LYS A 63 -4.88 -12.86 9.52
N ARG A 64 -6.17 -13.15 9.36
CA ARG A 64 -6.81 -13.27 8.04
C ARG A 64 -6.90 -11.91 7.34
N SER A 65 -7.34 -10.87 8.05
CA SER A 65 -7.36 -9.51 7.49
C SER A 65 -5.95 -9.02 7.12
N LEU A 66 -4.95 -9.27 7.98
CA LEU A 66 -3.54 -8.98 7.66
C LEU A 66 -3.02 -9.75 6.45
N HIS A 67 -3.48 -11.00 6.26
CA HIS A 67 -3.17 -11.75 5.05
C HIS A 67 -3.77 -11.08 3.81
N GLU A 68 -5.03 -10.66 3.87
CA GLU A 68 -5.74 -10.05 2.73
C GLU A 68 -5.15 -8.70 2.31
N ILE A 69 -4.74 -7.86 3.26
CA ILE A 69 -4.27 -6.49 2.96
C ILE A 69 -2.77 -6.39 2.71
N TYR A 70 -1.98 -7.39 3.15
CA TYR A 70 -0.52 -7.32 3.12
C TYR A 70 0.11 -8.68 2.82
N GLY A 71 -0.22 -9.70 3.63
CA GLY A 71 0.46 -10.98 3.56
C GLY A 71 0.40 -11.62 2.16
N ALA A 72 -0.74 -11.55 1.47
CA ALA A 72 -0.96 -12.13 0.14
C ALA A 72 -0.04 -11.54 -0.94
N TYR A 73 0.54 -10.36 -0.71
CA TYR A 73 1.47 -9.72 -1.65
C TYR A 73 2.92 -10.14 -1.44
N LEU A 74 3.24 -10.83 -0.35
CA LEU A 74 4.59 -11.26 -0.01
C LEU A 74 4.75 -12.78 -0.08
N PRO A 75 5.99 -13.28 -0.24
CA PRO A 75 6.26 -14.71 -0.14
C PRO A 75 5.84 -15.27 1.21
N GLU A 76 5.62 -16.59 1.29
CA GLU A 76 5.27 -17.25 2.55
C GLU A 76 6.35 -17.10 3.62
N ARG A 77 7.62 -17.03 3.18
CA ARG A 77 8.77 -16.74 4.04
C ARG A 77 9.06 -15.25 4.02
N ALA A 78 9.48 -14.72 5.17
CA ALA A 78 9.93 -13.34 5.29
C ALA A 78 10.94 -13.01 4.16
N PRO A 79 10.76 -11.88 3.45
CA PRO A 79 11.69 -11.45 2.43
C PRO A 79 13.13 -11.41 2.92
N GLY A 80 14.05 -11.89 2.08
CA GLY A 80 15.49 -11.83 2.37
C GLY A 80 16.07 -10.43 2.17
N TYR A 81 15.46 -9.39 2.76
CA TYR A 81 15.86 -7.99 2.57
C TYR A 81 17.36 -7.73 2.75
N PRO A 82 18.05 -8.29 3.77
CA PRO A 82 19.51 -8.12 3.88
C PRO A 82 20.29 -8.68 2.69
N GLY A 83 19.81 -9.75 2.05
CA GLY A 83 20.42 -10.30 0.84
C GLY A 83 20.18 -9.40 -0.37
N LEU A 84 18.96 -8.89 -0.53
CA LEU A 84 18.61 -7.96 -1.61
C LEU A 84 19.40 -6.65 -1.52
N LEU A 85 19.60 -6.10 -0.33
CA LEU A 85 20.44 -4.92 -0.12
C LEU A 85 21.90 -5.17 -0.49
N ARG A 86 22.46 -6.34 -0.15
CA ARG A 86 23.82 -6.70 -0.57
C ARG A 86 23.94 -6.80 -2.08
N ASP A 87 22.95 -7.41 -2.74
CA ASP A 87 22.90 -7.50 -4.20
C ASP A 87 22.84 -6.12 -4.87
N ILE A 88 21.98 -5.22 -4.37
CA ILE A 88 21.86 -3.84 -4.87
C ILE A 88 23.17 -3.09 -4.65
N GLY A 89 23.71 -3.10 -3.42
CA GLY A 89 24.95 -2.40 -3.09
C GLY A 89 26.17 -2.90 -3.87
N ALA A 90 26.26 -4.22 -4.11
CA ALA A 90 27.33 -4.78 -4.94
C ALA A 90 27.21 -4.34 -6.41
N ALA A 91 25.99 -4.28 -6.94
CA ALA A 91 25.76 -3.79 -8.30
C ALA A 91 26.09 -2.31 -8.45
N VAL A 92 25.66 -1.47 -7.50
CA VAL A 92 25.97 -0.04 -7.45
C VAL A 92 27.49 0.17 -7.33
N GLY A 93 28.15 -0.53 -6.40
CA GLY A 93 29.60 -0.43 -6.21
C GLY A 93 30.43 -0.93 -7.41
N GLY A 94 29.85 -1.76 -8.27
CA GLY A 94 30.46 -2.18 -9.54
C GLY A 94 30.33 -1.16 -10.67
N GLY A 95 29.43 -0.18 -10.55
CA GLY A 95 29.22 0.88 -11.54
C GLY A 95 28.58 0.44 -12.86
N ASP A 96 27.97 -0.76 -12.91
CA ASP A 96 27.27 -1.28 -14.09
C ASP A 96 25.75 -1.04 -13.98
N PRO A 97 25.17 -0.12 -14.78
CA PRO A 97 23.74 0.18 -14.74
C PRO A 97 22.85 -1.03 -15.01
N ASP A 98 23.29 -1.98 -15.84
CA ASP A 98 22.52 -3.19 -16.15
C ASP A 98 22.49 -4.14 -14.95
N ALA A 99 23.61 -4.26 -14.22
CA ALA A 99 23.66 -5.00 -12.97
C ALA A 99 22.74 -4.38 -11.90
N VAL A 100 22.71 -3.05 -11.80
CA VAL A 100 21.83 -2.31 -10.87
C VAL A 100 20.37 -2.58 -11.23
N ALA A 101 19.99 -2.42 -12.50
CA ALA A 101 18.63 -2.69 -12.98
C ALA A 101 18.22 -4.15 -12.72
N ALA A 102 19.14 -5.11 -12.91
CA ALA A 102 18.89 -6.52 -12.60
C ALA A 102 18.69 -6.77 -11.11
N ALA A 103 19.48 -6.15 -10.23
CA ALA A 103 19.35 -6.28 -8.77
C ALA A 103 18.02 -5.69 -8.27
N VAL A 104 17.69 -4.48 -8.72
CA VAL A 104 16.41 -3.81 -8.45
C VAL A 104 15.23 -4.67 -8.92
N SER A 105 15.31 -5.21 -10.14
CA SER A 105 14.30 -6.10 -10.71
C SER A 105 14.09 -7.35 -9.86
N ARG A 106 15.16 -7.97 -9.34
CA ARG A 106 15.06 -9.11 -8.41
C ARG A 106 14.36 -8.74 -7.12
N ALA A 107 14.68 -7.58 -6.54
CA ALA A 107 14.03 -7.10 -5.32
C ALA A 107 12.53 -6.83 -5.54
N MET A 108 12.17 -6.12 -6.61
CA MET A 108 10.77 -5.83 -6.95
C MET A 108 9.92 -7.09 -7.18
N ARG A 109 10.50 -8.20 -7.66
CA ARG A 109 9.77 -9.48 -7.87
C ARG A 109 9.27 -10.14 -6.58
N VAL A 110 9.84 -9.77 -5.43
CA VAL A 110 9.43 -10.30 -4.12
C VAL A 110 7.99 -9.93 -3.81
N HIS A 111 7.57 -8.72 -4.16
CA HIS A 111 6.22 -8.23 -3.91
C HIS A 111 5.32 -8.44 -5.13
N ALA A 112 4.14 -9.02 -4.94
CA ALA A 112 3.28 -9.46 -6.05
C ALA A 112 2.83 -8.28 -6.93
N SER A 113 2.44 -7.16 -6.32
CA SER A 113 1.96 -5.97 -7.05
C SER A 113 3.02 -5.41 -8.02
N THR A 114 4.27 -5.34 -7.57
CA THR A 114 5.41 -4.85 -8.37
C THR A 114 5.92 -5.90 -9.34
N ARG A 115 5.88 -7.19 -8.97
CA ARG A 115 6.21 -8.30 -9.88
C ARG A 115 5.32 -8.30 -11.13
N GLU A 116 4.02 -8.04 -10.95
CA GLU A 116 3.06 -7.94 -12.05
C GLU A 116 3.36 -6.77 -12.99
N ARG A 117 3.81 -5.63 -12.45
CA ARG A 117 4.11 -4.42 -13.21
C ARG A 117 5.47 -4.47 -13.92
N LEU A 118 6.41 -5.26 -13.39
CA LEU A 118 7.81 -5.31 -13.80
C LEU A 118 8.03 -5.37 -15.34
N PRO A 119 7.33 -6.21 -16.12
CA PRO A 119 7.54 -6.28 -17.58
C PRO A 119 7.15 -4.99 -18.33
N TYR A 120 6.35 -4.12 -17.71
CA TYR A 120 5.75 -2.94 -18.32
C TYR A 120 6.19 -1.64 -17.63
N LEU A 121 7.19 -1.66 -16.74
CA LEU A 121 7.53 -0.50 -15.90
C LEU A 121 7.79 0.79 -16.68
N ARG A 122 8.58 0.71 -17.76
CA ARG A 122 8.90 1.88 -18.59
C ARG A 122 7.67 2.44 -19.30
N GLU A 123 6.83 1.55 -19.86
CA GLU A 123 5.56 1.93 -20.50
C GLU A 123 4.60 2.55 -19.48
N PHE A 124 4.49 1.94 -18.30
CA PHE A 124 3.66 2.40 -17.18
C PHE A 124 4.03 3.82 -16.76
N TYR A 125 5.31 4.07 -16.48
CA TYR A 125 5.73 5.37 -16.00
C TYR A 125 5.84 6.42 -17.09
N ALA A 126 6.11 6.04 -18.34
CA ALA A 126 6.01 6.97 -19.47
C ALA A 126 4.56 7.47 -19.65
N ALA A 127 3.55 6.61 -19.50
CA ALA A 127 2.15 7.02 -19.54
C ALA A 127 1.77 7.93 -18.36
N VAL A 128 2.23 7.59 -17.15
CA VAL A 128 1.95 8.39 -15.94
C VAL A 128 2.62 9.76 -15.99
N PHE A 129 3.94 9.80 -16.10
CA PHE A 129 4.71 11.05 -16.02
C PHE A 129 4.71 11.85 -17.33
N GLY A 130 4.29 11.24 -18.45
CA GLY A 130 4.02 11.97 -19.69
C GLY A 130 2.73 12.80 -19.66
N ALA A 131 1.82 12.52 -18.72
CA ALA A 131 0.52 13.18 -18.61
C ALA A 131 0.48 14.33 -17.58
N VAL A 132 1.57 14.57 -16.86
CA VAL A 132 1.69 15.58 -15.80
C VAL A 132 2.93 16.44 -15.98
N PRO A 133 2.98 17.67 -15.45
CA PRO A 133 4.22 18.42 -15.34
C PRO A 133 5.28 17.63 -14.57
N THR A 134 6.56 17.85 -14.88
CA THR A 134 7.66 17.19 -14.17
C THR A 134 7.60 17.48 -12.67
N PRO A 135 7.38 16.46 -11.81
CA PRO A 135 7.21 16.69 -10.38
C PRO A 135 8.55 16.91 -9.67
N ALA A 136 8.59 17.87 -8.77
CA ALA A 136 9.66 18.02 -7.78
C ALA A 136 9.45 17.05 -6.61
N VAL A 137 8.21 16.71 -6.26
CA VAL A 137 7.87 15.77 -5.17
C VAL A 137 6.84 14.75 -5.64
N VAL A 138 7.17 13.46 -5.48
CA VAL A 138 6.27 12.33 -5.72
C VAL A 138 5.96 11.64 -4.40
N GLN A 139 4.69 11.46 -4.08
CA GLN A 139 4.25 10.67 -2.92
C GLN A 139 3.70 9.31 -3.39
N ASP A 140 4.09 8.21 -2.75
CA ASP A 140 3.66 6.86 -3.08
C ASP A 140 3.05 6.19 -1.84
N LEU A 141 1.73 5.96 -1.89
CA LEU A 141 0.94 5.49 -0.76
C LEU A 141 0.60 4.00 -0.89
N ALA A 142 0.81 3.24 0.18
CA ALA A 142 0.81 1.77 0.15
C ALA A 142 1.76 1.27 -0.96
N CYS A 143 2.99 1.78 -0.90
CA CYS A 143 3.94 1.73 -1.99
C CYS A 143 4.42 0.31 -2.31
N GLY A 144 4.28 -0.66 -1.40
CA GLY A 144 4.90 -1.97 -1.54
C GLY A 144 6.39 -1.82 -1.82
N LEU A 145 6.90 -2.44 -2.89
CA LEU A 145 8.29 -2.25 -3.36
C LEU A 145 8.42 -1.31 -4.57
N ASN A 146 7.39 -0.51 -4.84
CA ASN A 146 7.33 0.38 -6.00
C ASN A 146 8.38 1.50 -6.02
N PRO A 147 8.87 2.05 -4.88
CA PRO A 147 9.89 3.09 -4.90
C PRO A 147 11.20 2.65 -5.59
N LEU A 148 11.50 1.35 -5.58
CA LEU A 148 12.65 0.79 -6.31
C LEU A 148 12.57 1.02 -7.83
N ALA A 149 11.39 1.33 -8.37
CA ALA A 149 11.20 1.61 -9.78
C ALA A 149 11.67 3.02 -10.19
N PHE A 150 12.16 3.85 -9.27
CA PHE A 150 12.54 5.25 -9.53
C PHE A 150 13.37 5.43 -10.82
N GLY A 151 14.40 4.60 -11.03
CA GLY A 151 15.25 4.65 -12.23
C GLY A 151 14.52 4.33 -13.55
N SER A 152 13.31 3.76 -13.51
CA SER A 152 12.44 3.55 -14.67
C SER A 152 11.36 4.63 -14.84
N MET A 153 11.27 5.60 -13.93
CA MET A 153 10.24 6.64 -13.95
C MET A 153 10.56 7.80 -14.90
N GLY A 154 11.84 7.99 -15.27
CA GLY A 154 12.27 9.11 -16.10
C GLY A 154 12.21 10.47 -15.39
N LEU A 155 12.25 10.47 -14.06
CA LEU A 155 12.21 11.68 -13.24
C LEU A 155 13.60 12.31 -13.10
N PRO A 156 13.68 13.63 -12.89
CA PRO A 156 14.93 14.29 -12.47
C PRO A 156 15.53 13.66 -11.22
N ALA A 157 16.85 13.64 -11.12
CA ALA A 157 17.56 13.13 -9.94
C ALA A 157 17.23 13.93 -8.66
N GLN A 158 16.76 15.17 -8.79
CA GLN A 158 16.37 16.04 -7.68
C GLN A 158 14.92 15.83 -7.21
N THR A 159 14.16 14.93 -7.84
CA THR A 159 12.79 14.66 -7.41
C THR A 159 12.78 13.93 -6.07
N THR A 160 12.20 14.53 -5.03
CA THR A 160 12.04 13.92 -3.72
C THR A 160 10.93 12.85 -3.75
N TYR A 161 11.24 11.64 -3.30
CA TYR A 161 10.31 10.51 -3.26
C TYR A 161 9.81 10.22 -1.83
N LEU A 162 8.52 10.44 -1.57
CA LEU A 162 7.89 10.20 -0.28
C LEU A 162 7.14 8.87 -0.31
N ALA A 163 7.63 7.83 0.35
CA ALA A 163 7.03 6.50 0.31
C ALA A 163 6.43 6.08 1.65
N SER A 164 5.28 5.41 1.64
CA SER A 164 4.71 4.85 2.87
C SER A 164 3.99 3.53 2.66
N ASP A 165 4.12 2.64 3.64
CA ASP A 165 3.40 1.37 3.73
C ASP A 165 3.26 0.97 5.22
N ILE A 166 2.60 -0.15 5.50
CA ILE A 166 2.24 -0.55 6.86
C ILE A 166 3.29 -1.43 7.56
N ASP A 167 4.40 -1.80 6.91
CA ASP A 167 5.38 -2.73 7.48
C ASP A 167 6.76 -2.11 7.66
N SER A 168 7.23 -2.07 8.91
CA SER A 168 8.46 -1.36 9.27
C SER A 168 9.71 -2.00 8.67
N GLN A 169 9.75 -3.33 8.48
CA GLN A 169 10.89 -4.00 7.85
C GLN A 169 10.96 -3.72 6.35
N GLN A 170 9.81 -3.66 5.68
CA GLN A 170 9.73 -3.23 4.28
C GLN A 170 10.18 -1.79 4.12
N MET A 171 9.72 -0.88 4.99
CA MET A 171 10.11 0.53 4.91
C MET A 171 11.60 0.74 5.23
N GLU A 172 12.16 0.06 6.23
CA GLU A 172 13.61 0.09 6.51
C GLU A 172 14.43 -0.44 5.33
N PHE A 173 13.94 -1.49 4.66
CA PHE A 173 14.57 -2.00 3.44
C PHE A 173 14.56 -0.95 2.32
N LEU A 174 13.43 -0.26 2.12
CA LEU A 174 13.30 0.77 1.09
C LEU A 174 14.20 1.97 1.35
N ASP A 175 14.25 2.47 2.60
CA ASP A 175 15.12 3.57 3.03
C ASP A 175 16.57 3.31 2.58
N ARG A 176 17.09 2.16 2.98
CA ARG A 176 18.47 1.75 2.68
C ARG A 176 18.70 1.46 1.22
N ALA A 177 17.69 0.96 0.50
CA ALA A 177 17.82 0.69 -0.93
C ALA A 177 17.81 1.98 -1.75
N LEU A 178 17.00 2.97 -1.36
CA LEU A 178 16.93 4.28 -2.01
C LEU A 178 18.20 5.11 -1.74
N ASP A 179 18.79 5.01 -0.54
CA ASP A 179 20.13 5.55 -0.25
C ASP A 179 21.19 4.99 -1.22
N LEU A 180 21.21 3.67 -1.41
CA LEU A 180 22.16 3.02 -2.35
C LEU A 180 21.93 3.44 -3.80
N LEU A 181 20.70 3.78 -4.17
CA LEU A 181 20.32 4.23 -5.51
C LEU A 181 20.44 5.74 -5.69
N GLU A 182 20.94 6.46 -4.68
CA GLU A 182 21.12 7.92 -4.68
C GLU A 182 19.81 8.68 -4.96
N VAL A 183 18.69 8.16 -4.48
CA VAL A 183 17.37 8.81 -4.61
C VAL A 183 17.11 9.69 -3.38
N GLU A 184 16.79 10.97 -3.59
CA GLU A 184 16.32 11.82 -2.50
C GLU A 184 14.95 11.35 -2.02
N HIS A 185 14.81 10.97 -0.74
CA HIS A 185 13.59 10.31 -0.29
C HIS A 185 13.27 10.52 1.19
N ARG A 186 12.05 10.13 1.56
CA ARG A 186 11.61 9.89 2.94
C ARG A 186 10.67 8.70 2.95
N VAL A 187 10.92 7.73 3.83
CA VAL A 187 9.99 6.62 4.08
C VAL A 187 9.27 6.79 5.40
N GLU A 188 8.01 6.37 5.46
CA GLU A 188 7.23 6.36 6.70
C GLU A 188 6.37 5.10 6.82
N VAL A 189 6.16 4.64 8.05
CA VAL A 189 5.20 3.57 8.33
C VAL A 189 3.83 4.20 8.59
N VAL A 190 2.86 3.97 7.69
CA VAL A 190 1.55 4.65 7.73
C VAL A 190 0.42 3.68 7.46
N ASP A 191 -0.58 3.67 8.34
CA ASP A 191 -1.88 3.04 8.09
C ASP A 191 -2.85 4.05 7.46
N LEU A 192 -3.11 3.94 6.16
CA LEU A 192 -4.01 4.85 5.44
C LEU A 192 -5.48 4.83 5.93
N VAL A 193 -5.89 3.84 6.74
CA VAL A 193 -7.27 3.75 7.26
C VAL A 193 -7.42 4.43 8.61
N SER A 194 -6.38 4.42 9.45
CA SER A 194 -6.41 4.95 10.83
C SER A 194 -5.52 6.17 11.05
N GLY A 195 -4.48 6.32 10.26
CA GLY A 195 -3.55 7.44 10.30
C GLY A 195 -4.04 8.61 9.47
N ALA A 196 -3.56 9.81 9.84
CA ALA A 196 -3.64 10.94 8.94
C ALA A 196 -2.72 10.68 7.74
N VAL A 197 -3.21 10.96 6.53
CA VAL A 197 -2.33 11.09 5.36
C VAL A 197 -1.25 12.11 5.72
N PRO A 198 0.04 11.84 5.41
CA PRO A 198 1.08 12.82 5.63
C PRO A 198 0.66 14.17 5.02
N ALA A 199 0.58 15.22 5.85
CA ALA A 199 0.04 16.53 5.47
C ALA A 199 0.92 17.32 4.49
N GLN A 200 1.96 16.68 3.94
CA GLN A 200 2.94 17.24 3.03
C GLN A 200 2.32 17.42 1.64
N HIS A 201 2.67 18.52 0.99
CA HIS A 201 2.33 18.74 -0.41
C HIS A 201 3.22 17.87 -1.30
N ALA A 202 2.63 17.21 -2.29
CA ALA A 202 3.35 16.55 -3.37
C ALA A 202 2.78 17.03 -4.71
N ASP A 203 3.61 17.08 -5.76
CA ASP A 203 3.12 17.45 -7.08
C ASP A 203 2.27 16.33 -7.68
N VAL A 204 2.68 15.08 -7.43
CA VAL A 204 1.97 13.87 -7.85
C VAL A 204 1.87 12.90 -6.66
N THR A 205 0.67 12.39 -6.36
CA THR A 205 0.49 11.26 -5.44
C THR A 205 0.09 10.01 -6.21
N LEU A 206 0.82 8.91 -6.01
CA LEU A 206 0.54 7.58 -6.52
C LEU A 206 -0.27 6.78 -5.49
N VAL A 207 -1.40 6.22 -5.93
CA VAL A 207 -2.28 5.35 -5.15
C VAL A 207 -2.57 4.10 -5.98
N LEU A 208 -1.58 3.22 -6.06
CA LEU A 208 -1.53 2.14 -7.05
C LEU A 208 -2.10 0.82 -6.52
N LYS A 209 -3.22 0.36 -7.09
CA LYS A 209 -3.95 -0.86 -6.68
C LYS A 209 -4.42 -0.84 -5.22
N THR A 210 -4.57 0.34 -4.62
CA THR A 210 -4.81 0.51 -3.17
C THR A 210 -6.29 0.74 -2.83
N LEU A 211 -7.03 1.51 -3.63
CA LEU A 211 -8.42 1.91 -3.31
C LEU A 211 -9.34 0.71 -2.99
N PRO A 212 -9.37 -0.37 -3.79
CA PRO A 212 -10.20 -1.54 -3.47
C PRO A 212 -9.86 -2.19 -2.12
N LEU A 213 -8.61 -2.12 -1.67
CA LEU A 213 -8.19 -2.64 -0.37
C LEU A 213 -8.69 -1.75 0.77
N LEU A 214 -8.69 -0.44 0.59
CA LEU A 214 -9.20 0.50 1.59
C LEU A 214 -10.71 0.38 1.75
N GLU A 215 -11.46 0.31 0.65
CA GLU A 215 -12.93 0.17 0.67
C GLU A 215 -13.38 -1.13 1.36
N ARG A 216 -12.63 -2.23 1.18
CA ARG A 216 -12.89 -3.50 1.89
C ARG A 216 -12.62 -3.42 3.38
N GLN A 217 -11.65 -2.59 3.79
CA GLN A 217 -11.36 -2.38 5.19
C GLN A 217 -12.41 -1.46 5.82
N ARG A 218 -12.75 -0.35 5.19
CA ARG A 218 -13.75 0.61 5.68
C ARG A 218 -14.40 1.29 4.49
N ALA A 219 -15.71 1.15 4.36
CA ALA A 219 -16.46 1.82 3.31
C ALA A 219 -16.20 3.34 3.34
N GLY A 220 -15.91 3.92 2.19
CA GLY A 220 -15.59 5.33 2.01
C GLY A 220 -14.13 5.71 2.26
N ALA A 221 -13.31 4.83 2.86
CA ALA A 221 -11.93 5.17 3.20
C ALA A 221 -11.05 5.49 1.99
N GLY A 222 -11.33 4.89 0.83
CA GLY A 222 -10.58 5.18 -0.39
C GLY A 222 -10.80 6.62 -0.87
N TRP A 223 -12.03 7.12 -0.78
CA TRP A 223 -12.36 8.47 -1.21
C TRP A 223 -12.04 9.54 -0.18
N GLU A 224 -12.23 9.25 1.11
CA GLU A 224 -11.72 10.10 2.18
C GLU A 224 -10.19 10.30 2.05
N LEU A 225 -9.45 9.25 1.67
CA LEU A 225 -8.02 9.35 1.37
C LEU A 225 -7.77 10.32 0.21
N VAL A 226 -8.39 10.08 -0.95
CA VAL A 226 -8.17 10.88 -2.17
C VAL A 226 -8.54 12.34 -1.96
N ASP A 227 -9.63 12.63 -1.24
CA ASP A 227 -10.04 13.99 -0.90
C ASP A 227 -9.04 14.70 0.02
N ALA A 228 -8.45 13.97 0.97
CA ALA A 228 -7.49 14.52 1.93
C ALA A 228 -6.09 14.76 1.33
N LEU A 229 -5.77 14.20 0.16
CA LEU A 229 -4.47 14.39 -0.48
C LEU A 229 -4.19 15.88 -0.72
N ARG A 230 -2.93 16.29 -0.59
CA ARG A 230 -2.50 17.66 -0.91
C ARG A 230 -1.66 17.68 -2.18
N SER A 231 -2.23 17.13 -3.25
CA SER A 231 -1.57 17.00 -4.54
C SER A 231 -2.51 17.38 -5.68
N PRO A 232 -2.06 18.22 -6.64
CA PRO A 232 -2.87 18.61 -7.79
C PRO A 232 -3.06 17.45 -8.78
N PHE A 233 -2.10 16.53 -8.84
CA PHE A 233 -2.19 15.30 -9.64
C PHE A 233 -2.24 14.06 -8.74
N VAL A 234 -3.21 13.19 -9.00
CA VAL A 234 -3.34 11.91 -8.29
C VAL A 234 -3.45 10.78 -9.30
N VAL A 235 -2.52 9.83 -9.21
CA VAL A 235 -2.50 8.64 -10.07
C VAL A 235 -3.13 7.50 -9.29
N VAL A 236 -4.30 7.07 -9.74
CA VAL A 236 -5.02 5.94 -9.14
C VAL A 236 -4.96 4.77 -10.10
N SER A 237 -4.64 3.57 -9.60
CA SER A 237 -4.70 2.38 -10.44
C SER A 237 -5.49 1.24 -9.83
N PHE A 238 -5.99 0.37 -10.70
CA PHE A 238 -6.75 -0.82 -10.33
C PHE A 238 -6.27 -2.05 -11.11
N PRO A 239 -6.18 -3.22 -10.46
CA PRO A 239 -5.86 -4.45 -11.17
C PRO A 239 -7.05 -4.89 -12.04
N THR A 240 -6.84 -5.12 -13.34
CA THR A 240 -7.90 -5.60 -14.25
C THR A 240 -8.06 -7.12 -14.21
N ARG A 241 -7.17 -7.83 -13.51
CA ARG A 241 -7.26 -9.26 -13.19
C ARG A 241 -7.01 -9.50 -11.71
N SER A 242 -7.78 -10.39 -11.08
CA SER A 242 -7.48 -10.87 -9.74
C SER A 242 -6.24 -11.76 -9.74
N LEU A 243 -5.52 -11.76 -8.61
CA LEU A 243 -4.53 -12.77 -8.24
C LEU A 243 -5.23 -14.15 -8.22
N GLY A 244 -5.33 -14.83 -9.37
CA GLY A 244 -5.99 -16.14 -9.48
C GLY A 244 -7.09 -16.30 -10.54
N GLN A 245 -7.10 -15.53 -11.63
CA GLN A 245 -7.82 -15.87 -12.89
C GLN A 245 -9.37 -15.73 -12.90
N ARG A 246 -10.02 -15.05 -11.95
CA ARG A 246 -11.48 -14.80 -12.02
C ARG A 246 -11.88 -13.48 -11.34
N SER A 247 -12.07 -12.40 -12.12
CA SER A 247 -12.79 -11.20 -11.62
C SER A 247 -13.16 -10.17 -12.70
N LYS A 248 -13.73 -10.58 -13.86
CA LYS A 248 -14.10 -9.63 -14.94
C LYS A 248 -14.98 -8.44 -14.50
N GLY A 249 -15.75 -8.55 -13.40
CA GLY A 249 -16.65 -7.48 -12.95
C GLY A 249 -16.15 -6.57 -11.82
N MET A 250 -15.12 -6.97 -11.06
CA MET A 250 -14.73 -6.21 -9.86
C MET A 250 -14.09 -4.87 -10.22
N PHE A 251 -13.17 -4.90 -11.17
CA PHE A 251 -12.49 -3.71 -11.65
C PHE A 251 -13.49 -2.73 -12.29
N GLN A 252 -14.43 -3.21 -13.13
CA GLN A 252 -15.49 -2.40 -13.72
C GLN A 252 -16.34 -1.66 -12.68
N THR A 253 -16.57 -2.29 -11.52
CA THR A 253 -17.34 -1.69 -10.43
C THR A 253 -16.55 -0.54 -9.78
N TYR A 254 -15.27 -0.76 -9.45
CA TYR A 254 -14.44 0.27 -8.84
C TYR A 254 -14.12 1.41 -9.81
N SER A 255 -13.88 1.10 -11.08
CA SER A 255 -13.58 2.08 -12.13
C SER A 255 -14.78 2.99 -12.40
N ALA A 256 -15.98 2.41 -12.57
CA ALA A 256 -17.21 3.19 -12.76
C ALA A 256 -17.56 4.03 -11.52
N ALA A 257 -17.42 3.46 -10.33
CA ALA A 257 -17.60 4.21 -9.09
C ALA A 257 -16.56 5.34 -8.96
N PHE A 258 -15.36 5.15 -9.50
CA PHE A 258 -14.30 6.14 -9.46
C PHE A 258 -14.58 7.31 -10.40
N GLU A 259 -14.93 7.02 -11.65
CA GLU A 259 -15.30 8.00 -12.67
C GLU A 259 -16.49 8.87 -12.22
N ALA A 260 -17.53 8.25 -11.63
CA ALA A 260 -18.69 8.98 -11.12
C ALA A 260 -18.31 9.98 -10.02
N GLN A 261 -17.43 9.59 -9.10
CA GLN A 261 -17.01 10.44 -7.98
C GLN A 261 -16.02 11.52 -8.38
N ALA A 262 -15.17 11.26 -9.38
CA ALA A 262 -14.33 12.28 -10.01
C ALA A 262 -15.20 13.33 -10.72
N ALA A 263 -16.22 12.91 -11.47
CA ALA A 263 -17.15 13.80 -12.14
C ALA A 263 -17.96 14.68 -11.17
N GLU A 264 -18.41 14.12 -10.04
CA GLU A 264 -19.11 14.86 -8.98
C GLU A 264 -18.25 16.00 -8.39
N ARG A 265 -16.92 15.82 -8.38
CA ARG A 265 -15.96 16.81 -7.88
C ARG A 265 -15.47 17.78 -8.96
N GLY A 266 -15.91 17.60 -10.21
CA GLY A 266 -15.42 18.39 -11.35
C GLY A 266 -13.97 18.09 -11.73
N TRP A 267 -13.41 16.97 -11.28
CA TRP A 267 -12.07 16.56 -11.62
C TRP A 267 -12.01 15.99 -13.03
N THR A 268 -10.90 16.23 -13.71
CA THR A 268 -10.62 15.65 -15.03
C THR A 268 -9.57 14.58 -14.89
N PHE A 269 -9.53 13.62 -15.80
CA PHE A 269 -8.51 12.58 -15.78
C PHE A 269 -8.18 12.08 -17.18
N ASP A 270 -6.93 11.66 -17.34
CA ASP A 270 -6.54 10.79 -18.45
C ASP A 270 -6.63 9.34 -18.00
N GLN A 271 -6.91 8.44 -18.94
CA GLN A 271 -7.04 7.01 -18.68
C GLN A 271 -6.07 6.23 -19.58
N ALA A 272 -5.39 5.25 -18.99
CA ALA A 272 -4.56 4.29 -19.71
C ALA A 272 -4.80 2.87 -19.15
N GLU A 273 -4.71 1.86 -20.01
CA GLU A 273 -4.68 0.46 -19.59
C GLU A 273 -3.36 -0.16 -20.04
N ILE A 274 -2.55 -0.62 -19.09
CA ILE A 274 -1.25 -1.22 -19.37
C ILE A 274 -1.26 -2.63 -18.80
N ALA A 275 -1.32 -3.60 -19.70
CA ALA A 275 -1.44 -5.03 -19.43
C ALA A 275 -2.61 -5.41 -18.52
N ASN A 276 -2.38 -5.46 -17.20
CA ASN A 276 -3.37 -5.87 -16.21
C ASN A 276 -3.69 -4.76 -15.20
N GLU A 277 -3.41 -3.51 -15.55
CA GLU A 277 -3.56 -2.36 -14.66
C GLU A 277 -4.22 -1.18 -15.41
N LEU A 278 -5.40 -0.77 -14.96
CA LEU A 278 -6.01 0.48 -15.41
C LEU A 278 -5.49 1.61 -14.52
N ILE A 279 -5.12 2.71 -15.15
CA ILE A 279 -4.56 3.90 -14.54
C ILE A 279 -5.47 5.08 -14.86
N TYR A 280 -5.82 5.86 -13.84
CA TYR A 280 -6.42 7.18 -13.93
C TYR A 280 -5.39 8.21 -13.46
N ILE A 281 -5.07 9.18 -14.31
CA ILE A 281 -4.24 10.32 -13.96
C ILE A 281 -5.16 11.51 -13.74
N VAL A 282 -5.56 11.73 -12.48
CA VAL A 282 -6.53 12.74 -12.08
C VAL A 282 -5.86 14.09 -11.91
N ARG A 283 -6.50 15.14 -12.42
CA ARG A 283 -6.20 16.56 -12.20
C ARG A 283 -7.31 17.14 -11.34
N ARG A 284 -6.95 17.60 -10.14
CA ARG A 284 -7.87 18.08 -9.10
C ARG A 284 -8.12 19.58 -9.17
#